data_AF-A0A366HQY8-F1
#
_entry.id   AF-A0A366HQY8-F1
#
_cell.length_a   1.000
_cell.length_b   1.000
_cell.length_c   1.000
_cell.angle_alpha   90.00
_cell.angle_beta   90.00
_cell.angle_gamma   90.00
#
_symmetry.space_group_name_H-M   'P 1'
#
loop_
_entity.id
_entity.type
_entity.pdbx_description
1 polymer ?
#
loop_
_entity_poly.entity_id
_entity_poly.type
_entity_poly.pdbx_seq_one_letter_code
_entity_poly.pdbx_strand_id
1 'polypeptide(L)'
;MARAPKEAPSSESSAQNKIAEARARNLDQAIQQIQKDYGEGAILRMDESSKVDITVIPTGNLLIDQALGVGGFPRGRIVEVYGPESSGKTTLTLTVIAQAQKAGGLAAFIDVEHALDPSYARKLGVKMEELLVSQPSSGEEALRICETLVRSNALDVIVIDSVAALVTRQELEGEIGDATVGAQARLMSAALRKLTAIISKARTCCVFTNQIREKVGIMFGNPETTPGGKALKFYASVRVDIRRIGAIKTSDGTVSGNRTKVKIVKNKLAPPYTEAEFDLMYNEGISGVGSLLDLALEFDILQKRGSWISYKGTQLAQGRDACKEALKGDATLYAEVEVAVKEKLAEKNGTSTGRSSGGSGSSSEGDSAGE
;
A
#
# COMPACT_ATOMS: atom_id res chain seq x y z
N MET A 1 -15.28 -71.84 -13.91
CA MET A 1 -13.94 -71.49 -13.37
C MET A 1 -13.29 -70.63 -14.45
N ALA A 2 -12.81 -69.40 -14.25
CA ALA A 2 -11.99 -68.90 -13.15
C ALA A 2 -12.25 -67.40 -12.90
N ARG A 3 -12.07 -66.98 -11.65
CA ARG A 3 -12.10 -65.58 -11.19
C ARG A 3 -10.65 -65.08 -11.21
N ALA A 4 -10.37 -64.01 -11.94
CA ALA A 4 -9.03 -63.40 -11.97
C ALA A 4 -8.64 -62.88 -10.57
N PRO A 5 -7.41 -63.12 -10.08
CA PRO A 5 -7.00 -62.62 -8.77
C PRO A 5 -6.62 -61.14 -8.84
N LYS A 6 -7.12 -60.37 -7.87
CA LYS A 6 -6.66 -59.00 -7.56
C LYS A 6 -5.18 -59.06 -7.18
N GLU A 7 -4.33 -58.30 -7.87
CA GLU A 7 -2.94 -58.05 -7.45
C GLU A 7 -2.93 -57.39 -6.06
N ALA A 8 -2.13 -57.96 -5.15
CA ALA A 8 -1.86 -57.40 -3.83
C ALA A 8 -0.72 -56.35 -3.91
N PRO A 9 -0.76 -55.26 -3.13
CA PRO A 9 0.29 -54.25 -3.17
C PRO A 9 1.63 -54.81 -2.68
N SER A 10 2.71 -54.53 -3.43
CA SER A 10 4.06 -55.06 -3.21
C SER A 10 4.70 -54.55 -1.90
N SER A 11 5.54 -55.38 -1.27
CA SER A 11 6.16 -55.17 0.05
C SER A 11 7.02 -53.90 0.18
N GLU A 12 7.57 -53.39 -0.92
CA GLU A 12 8.35 -52.14 -0.95
C GLU A 12 7.49 -50.91 -0.62
N SER A 13 6.23 -50.89 -1.06
CA SER A 13 5.28 -49.80 -0.73
C SER A 13 5.02 -49.69 0.77
N SER A 14 5.04 -50.82 1.50
CA SER A 14 4.80 -50.86 2.94
C SER A 14 5.97 -50.32 3.77
N ALA A 15 7.21 -50.50 3.29
CA ALA A 15 8.41 -50.00 3.96
C ALA A 15 8.58 -48.49 3.72
N GLN A 16 8.31 -48.01 2.50
CA GLN A 16 8.30 -46.58 2.17
C GLN A 16 7.28 -45.81 3.01
N ASN A 17 6.07 -46.38 3.19
CA ASN A 17 5.02 -45.77 3.99
C ASN A 17 5.40 -45.67 5.47
N LYS A 18 6.04 -46.70 6.06
CA LYS A 18 6.52 -46.64 7.44
C LYS A 18 7.59 -45.57 7.65
N ILE A 19 8.48 -45.36 6.69
CA ILE A 19 9.51 -44.32 6.75
C ILE A 19 8.88 -42.92 6.65
N ALA A 20 7.88 -42.75 5.77
CA ALA A 20 7.15 -41.50 5.64
C ALA A 20 6.38 -41.15 6.93
N GLU A 21 5.72 -42.13 7.55
CA GLU A 21 5.04 -41.96 8.83
C GLU A 21 5.99 -41.58 9.97
N ALA A 22 7.16 -42.22 10.05
CA ALA A 22 8.17 -41.89 11.05
C ALA A 22 8.71 -40.45 10.86
N ARG A 23 8.94 -40.03 9.61
CA ARG A 23 9.35 -38.64 9.30
C ARG A 23 8.27 -37.63 9.67
N ALA A 24 7.01 -37.92 9.38
CA ALA A 24 5.89 -37.05 9.74
C ALA A 24 5.77 -36.87 11.27
N ARG A 25 5.84 -37.97 12.03
CA ARG A 25 5.82 -37.92 13.50
C ARG A 25 6.98 -37.11 14.08
N ASN A 26 8.20 -37.30 13.59
CA ASN A 26 9.37 -36.55 14.04
C ASN A 26 9.24 -35.05 13.71
N LEU A 27 8.69 -34.72 12.54
CA LEU A 27 8.41 -33.34 12.14
C LEU A 27 7.36 -32.69 13.06
N ASP A 28 6.29 -33.40 13.39
CA ASP A 28 5.25 -32.89 14.28
C ASP A 28 5.75 -32.66 15.70
N GLN A 29 6.61 -33.55 16.21
CA GLN A 29 7.28 -33.35 17.50
C GLN A 29 8.20 -32.12 17.48
N ALA A 30 8.97 -31.93 16.41
CA ALA A 30 9.82 -30.76 16.26
C ALA A 30 8.98 -29.46 16.20
N ILE A 31 7.86 -29.47 15.47
CA ILE A 31 6.92 -28.34 15.40
C ILE A 31 6.36 -28.03 16.79
N GLN A 32 5.87 -29.03 17.52
CA GLN A 32 5.33 -28.84 18.88
C GLN A 32 6.39 -28.30 19.84
N GLN A 33 7.63 -28.79 19.75
CA GLN A 33 8.73 -28.30 20.58
C GLN A 33 9.04 -26.83 20.27
N ILE A 34 9.10 -26.46 18.98
CA ILE A 34 9.31 -25.07 18.56
C ILE A 34 8.16 -24.17 19.04
N GLN A 35 6.91 -24.61 18.93
CA GLN A 35 5.74 -23.85 19.41
C GLN A 35 5.75 -23.68 20.94
N LYS A 36 6.22 -24.69 21.68
CA LYS A 36 6.37 -24.61 23.13
C LYS A 36 7.47 -23.63 23.55
N ASP A 37 8.60 -23.64 22.86
CA ASP A 37 9.77 -22.83 23.20
C ASP A 37 9.63 -21.38 22.75
N TYR A 38 8.95 -21.12 21.62
CA TYR A 38 8.92 -19.83 20.94
C TYR A 38 7.51 -19.27 20.68
N GLY A 39 6.46 -19.99 21.07
CA GLY A 39 5.05 -19.61 20.92
C GLY A 39 4.37 -20.22 19.68
N GLU A 40 3.03 -20.32 19.70
CA GLU A 40 2.23 -21.02 18.66
C GLU A 40 2.47 -20.49 17.22
N GLY A 41 2.80 -19.20 17.08
CA GLY A 41 3.08 -18.56 15.78
C GLY A 41 4.53 -18.64 15.30
N ALA A 42 5.43 -19.31 16.03
CA ALA A 42 6.85 -19.38 15.68
C ALA A 42 7.13 -20.25 14.44
N ILE A 43 6.27 -21.23 14.18
CA ILE A 43 6.33 -22.08 12.99
C ILE A 43 4.90 -22.46 12.58
N LEU A 44 4.57 -22.24 11.32
CA LEU A 44 3.26 -22.54 10.75
C LEU A 44 3.46 -23.31 9.45
N ARG A 45 2.59 -24.30 9.19
CA ARG A 45 2.52 -24.95 7.88
C ARG A 45 1.76 -24.00 6.95
N MET A 46 2.44 -23.47 5.96
CA MET A 46 1.81 -22.67 4.90
C MET A 46 1.08 -23.64 3.96
N ASP A 47 -0.24 -23.63 3.95
CA ASP A 47 -1.04 -24.20 2.86
C ASP A 47 -1.25 -23.15 1.76
N GLU A 48 -1.61 -23.57 0.54
CA GLU A 48 -1.89 -22.63 -0.56
C GLU A 48 -3.08 -21.70 -0.27
N SER A 49 -3.90 -22.04 0.74
CA SER A 49 -5.07 -21.26 1.16
C SER A 49 -4.82 -20.30 2.34
N SER A 50 -3.71 -20.43 3.08
CA SER A 50 -3.24 -19.43 4.07
C SER A 50 -2.59 -18.24 3.37
N LYS A 51 -3.39 -17.53 2.57
CA LYS A 51 -3.09 -16.14 2.28
C LYS A 51 -3.08 -15.42 3.61
N VAL A 52 -1.90 -15.00 4.08
CA VAL A 52 -1.79 -14.07 5.20
C VAL A 52 -2.66 -12.87 4.84
N ASP A 53 -3.74 -12.64 5.57
CA ASP A 53 -4.64 -11.52 5.31
C ASP A 53 -3.85 -10.21 5.45
N ILE A 54 -3.59 -9.55 4.33
CA ILE A 54 -2.86 -8.30 4.29
C ILE A 54 -3.86 -7.20 4.57
N THR A 55 -3.92 -6.76 5.83
CA THR A 55 -4.66 -5.55 6.17
C THR A 55 -3.95 -4.32 5.59
N VAL A 56 -4.70 -3.41 4.96
CA VAL A 56 -4.15 -2.21 4.31
C VAL A 56 -4.85 -0.95 4.80
N ILE A 57 -4.23 0.21 4.55
CA ILE A 57 -4.83 1.54 4.67
C ILE A 57 -5.02 2.05 3.24
N PRO A 58 -6.27 2.16 2.75
CA PRO A 58 -6.53 2.72 1.43
C PRO A 58 -5.94 4.12 1.30
N THR A 59 -5.47 4.49 0.12
CA THR A 59 -4.99 5.85 -0.15
C THR A 59 -6.12 6.83 -0.43
N GLY A 60 -7.35 6.33 -0.60
CA GLY A 60 -8.50 7.15 -1.00
C GLY A 60 -8.48 7.50 -2.49
N ASN A 61 -7.57 6.90 -3.26
CA ASN A 61 -7.44 7.06 -4.69
C ASN A 61 -7.37 5.69 -5.38
N LEU A 62 -8.40 5.37 -6.16
CA LEU A 62 -8.55 4.05 -6.79
C LEU A 62 -7.37 3.67 -7.70
N LEU A 63 -6.78 4.64 -8.40
CA LEU A 63 -5.62 4.37 -9.28
C LEU A 63 -4.37 4.01 -8.46
N ILE A 64 -4.11 4.71 -7.36
CA ILE A 64 -2.97 4.40 -6.49
C ILE A 64 -3.19 3.05 -5.80
N ASP A 65 -4.39 2.80 -5.29
CA ASP A 65 -4.76 1.55 -4.61
C ASP A 65 -4.66 0.34 -5.56
N GLN A 66 -5.08 0.52 -6.82
CA GLN A 66 -4.91 -0.47 -7.89
C GLN A 66 -3.43 -0.69 -8.22
N ALA A 67 -2.63 0.37 -8.37
CA ALA A 67 -1.20 0.24 -8.64
C ALA A 67 -0.47 -0.49 -7.51
N LEU A 68 -0.87 -0.29 -6.25
CA LEU A 68 -0.33 -1.04 -5.11
C LEU A 68 -0.69 -2.53 -5.15
N GLY A 69 -1.75 -2.91 -5.87
CA GLY A 69 -2.19 -4.29 -6.09
C GLY A 69 -2.86 -4.95 -4.88
N VAL A 70 -2.64 -4.43 -3.68
CA VAL A 70 -3.29 -4.87 -2.43
C VAL A 70 -4.35 -3.89 -1.93
N GLY A 71 -4.67 -2.84 -2.70
CA GLY A 71 -5.72 -1.88 -2.37
C GLY A 71 -5.33 -0.77 -1.39
N GLY A 72 -4.04 -0.63 -1.04
CA GLY A 72 -3.58 0.43 -0.15
C GLY A 72 -2.20 0.20 0.45
N PHE A 73 -1.82 1.04 1.40
CA PHE A 73 -0.55 0.95 2.12
C PHE A 73 -0.62 -0.19 3.16
N PRO A 74 0.31 -1.16 3.13
CA PRO A 74 0.21 -2.34 3.96
C PRO A 74 0.54 -2.08 5.43
N ARG A 75 -0.36 -2.51 6.32
CA ARG A 75 -0.15 -2.49 7.77
C ARG A 75 0.91 -3.50 8.18
N GLY A 76 1.61 -3.20 9.27
CA GLY A 76 2.69 -4.01 9.79
C GLY A 76 3.93 -4.02 8.89
N ARG A 77 4.05 -3.08 7.96
CA ARG A 77 5.15 -3.01 6.99
C ARG A 77 5.76 -1.61 6.96
N ILE A 78 6.99 -1.58 6.44
CA ILE A 78 7.69 -0.36 6.10
C ILE A 78 7.40 -0.01 4.64
N VAL A 79 7.01 1.24 4.37
CA VAL A 79 6.83 1.82 3.04
C VAL A 79 7.82 2.97 2.88
N GLU A 80 8.50 3.05 1.74
CA GLU A 80 9.31 4.23 1.39
C GLU A 80 8.60 5.00 0.27
N VAL A 81 8.36 6.29 0.47
CA VAL A 81 7.86 7.21 -0.56
C VAL A 81 8.97 8.20 -0.88
N TYR A 82 9.54 8.12 -2.08
CA TYR A 82 10.65 8.98 -2.47
C TYR A 82 10.40 9.66 -3.81
N GLY A 83 11.06 10.78 -4.04
CA GLY A 83 10.83 11.59 -5.24
C GLY A 83 11.48 12.96 -5.14
N PRO A 84 11.50 13.72 -6.25
CA PRO A 84 11.99 15.10 -6.27
C PRO A 84 11.27 15.99 -5.25
N GLU A 85 11.81 17.17 -4.99
CA GLU A 85 11.09 18.21 -4.24
C GLU A 85 9.76 18.56 -4.90
N SER A 86 8.77 18.92 -4.09
CA SER A 86 7.43 19.32 -4.58
C SER A 86 6.71 18.28 -5.47
N SER A 87 7.12 17.01 -5.40
CA SER A 87 6.48 15.90 -6.13
C SER A 87 5.18 15.40 -5.49
N GLY A 88 4.89 15.80 -4.25
CA GLY A 88 3.70 15.38 -3.51
C GLY A 88 3.92 14.27 -2.48
N LYS A 89 5.17 13.98 -2.08
CA LYS A 89 5.51 12.98 -1.04
C LYS A 89 4.68 13.20 0.23
N THR A 90 4.81 14.38 0.85
CA THR A 90 4.12 14.73 2.08
C THR A 90 2.61 14.71 1.89
N THR A 91 2.09 15.23 0.77
CA THR A 91 0.65 15.16 0.43
C THR A 91 0.14 13.72 0.39
N LEU A 92 0.86 12.78 -0.25
CA LEU A 92 0.48 11.37 -0.29
C LEU A 92 0.47 10.78 1.14
N THR A 93 1.48 11.06 1.96
CA THR A 93 1.52 10.55 3.34
C THR A 93 0.44 11.13 4.23
N LEU A 94 0.12 12.42 4.11
CA LEU A 94 -0.97 13.06 4.83
C LEU A 94 -2.33 12.51 4.38
N THR A 95 -2.47 12.16 3.10
CA THR A 95 -3.68 11.50 2.59
C THR A 95 -3.85 10.12 3.24
N VAL A 96 -2.77 9.32 3.35
CA VAL A 96 -2.81 8.02 4.05
C VAL A 96 -3.17 8.19 5.53
N ILE A 97 -2.64 9.22 6.20
CA ILE A 97 -3.03 9.58 7.57
C ILE A 97 -4.52 9.90 7.66
N ALA A 98 -5.03 10.76 6.78
CA ALA A 98 -6.45 11.13 6.76
C ALA A 98 -7.35 9.91 6.56
N GLN A 99 -6.98 8.97 5.68
CA GLN A 99 -7.73 7.73 5.48
C GLN A 99 -7.68 6.80 6.71
N ALA A 100 -6.52 6.71 7.38
CA ALA A 100 -6.40 5.94 8.62
C ALA A 100 -7.32 6.51 9.72
N GLN A 101 -7.30 7.84 9.91
CA GLN A 101 -8.16 8.53 10.89
C GLN A 101 -9.64 8.44 10.54
N LYS A 102 -9.99 8.50 9.24
CA LYS A 102 -11.37 8.31 8.78
C LYS A 102 -11.90 6.91 9.12
N ALA A 103 -11.03 5.90 9.12
CA ALA A 103 -11.36 4.55 9.56
C ALA A 103 -11.35 4.37 11.09
N GLY A 104 -11.18 5.44 11.87
CA GLY A 104 -11.12 5.41 13.33
C GLY A 104 -9.75 5.03 13.90
N GLY A 105 -8.72 4.95 13.06
CA GLY A 105 -7.35 4.64 13.47
C GLY A 105 -6.58 5.86 13.99
N LEU A 106 -5.46 5.60 14.67
CA LEU A 106 -4.56 6.62 15.20
C LEU A 106 -3.33 6.78 14.31
N ALA A 107 -2.84 8.01 14.21
CA ALA A 107 -1.69 8.37 13.37
C ALA A 107 -0.65 9.19 14.14
N ALA A 108 0.61 9.04 13.73
CA ALA A 108 1.69 9.91 14.15
C ALA A 108 2.51 10.42 12.97
N PHE A 109 3.02 11.65 13.11
CA PHE A 109 3.87 12.32 12.14
C PHE A 109 5.15 12.80 12.84
N ILE A 110 6.28 12.24 12.45
CA ILE A 110 7.61 12.63 12.93
C ILE A 110 8.19 13.57 11.89
N ASP A 111 8.04 14.87 12.15
CA ASP A 111 8.45 15.99 11.29
C ASP A 111 9.91 16.35 11.58
N VAL A 112 10.82 15.68 10.90
CA VAL A 112 12.27 15.91 10.98
C VAL A 112 12.68 17.07 10.06
N GLU A 113 11.91 17.35 8.99
CA GLU A 113 12.14 18.49 8.11
C GLU A 113 11.62 19.83 8.69
N HIS A 114 10.85 19.79 9.79
CA HIS A 114 10.19 20.95 10.39
C HIS A 114 9.32 21.73 9.38
N ALA A 115 8.67 21.00 8.47
CA ALA A 115 8.00 21.55 7.29
C ALA A 115 6.51 21.21 7.21
N LEU A 116 5.94 20.56 8.24
CA LEU A 116 4.52 20.24 8.28
C LEU A 116 3.68 21.52 8.40
N ASP A 117 2.78 21.75 7.45
CA ASP A 117 1.76 22.81 7.51
C ASP A 117 0.42 22.26 8.05
N PRO A 118 0.01 22.61 9.29
CA PRO A 118 -1.25 22.15 9.88
C PRO A 118 -2.49 22.62 9.10
N SER A 119 -2.42 23.77 8.44
CA SER A 119 -3.55 24.33 7.68
C SER A 119 -3.79 23.52 6.40
N TYR A 120 -2.71 23.14 5.72
CA TYR A 120 -2.78 22.27 4.55
C TYR A 120 -3.21 20.85 4.93
N ALA A 121 -2.65 20.28 6.00
CA ALA A 121 -3.03 18.96 6.49
C ALA A 121 -4.54 18.86 6.79
N ARG A 122 -5.14 19.88 7.42
CA ARG A 122 -6.60 19.95 7.64
C ARG A 122 -7.40 19.93 6.33
N LYS A 123 -6.95 20.65 5.30
CA LYS A 123 -7.61 20.63 3.98
C LYS A 123 -7.58 19.25 3.34
N LEU A 124 -6.55 18.45 3.60
CA LEU A 124 -6.45 17.05 3.16
C LEU A 124 -7.32 16.08 3.99
N GLY A 125 -8.05 16.58 4.99
CA GLY A 125 -8.90 15.77 5.85
C GLY A 125 -8.19 15.15 7.06
N VAL A 126 -6.98 15.58 7.37
CA VAL A 126 -6.28 15.17 8.60
C VAL A 126 -6.93 15.84 9.80
N LYS A 127 -7.33 15.03 10.78
CA LYS A 127 -7.80 15.50 12.09
C LYS A 127 -6.58 15.85 12.94
N MET A 128 -6.21 17.12 12.96
CA MET A 128 -4.98 17.57 13.60
C MET A 128 -5.02 17.43 15.12
N GLU A 129 -6.21 17.45 15.71
CA GLU A 129 -6.43 17.32 17.15
C GLU A 129 -6.17 15.89 17.64
N GLU A 130 -6.26 14.91 16.73
CA GLU A 130 -6.00 13.49 16.97
C GLU A 130 -4.61 13.05 16.45
N LEU A 131 -3.89 13.91 15.71
CA LEU A 131 -2.59 13.58 15.13
C LEU A 131 -1.46 13.80 16.13
N LEU A 132 -0.71 12.75 16.45
CA LEU A 132 0.52 12.88 17.24
C LEU A 132 1.64 13.47 16.37
N VAL A 133 2.10 14.68 16.67
CA VAL A 133 3.21 15.32 15.95
C VAL A 133 4.45 15.37 16.84
N SER A 134 5.60 14.99 16.29
CA SER A 134 6.89 15.08 16.97
C SER A 134 7.90 15.79 16.08
N GLN A 135 8.64 16.73 16.65
CA GLN A 135 9.73 17.46 16.00
C GLN A 135 11.05 17.16 16.72
N PRO A 136 11.70 16.02 16.41
CA PRO A 136 12.89 15.56 17.13
C PRO A 136 14.11 16.42 16.81
N SER A 137 15.07 16.48 17.73
CA SER A 137 16.32 17.23 17.54
C SER A 137 17.43 16.41 16.87
N SER A 138 17.30 15.07 16.79
CA SER A 138 18.26 14.22 16.07
C SER A 138 17.61 12.99 15.42
N GLY A 139 18.32 12.36 14.48
CA GLY A 139 17.88 11.14 13.83
C GLY A 139 17.72 9.96 14.81
N GLU A 140 18.60 9.83 15.80
CA GLU A 140 18.47 8.83 16.86
C GLU A 140 17.20 9.05 17.68
N GLU A 141 16.89 10.30 18.01
CA GLU A 141 15.69 10.65 18.75
C GLU A 141 14.43 10.34 17.94
N ALA A 142 14.39 10.75 16.67
CA ALA A 142 13.30 10.45 15.74
C ALA A 142 12.99 8.94 15.68
N LEU A 143 14.03 8.11 15.54
CA LEU A 143 13.89 6.66 15.43
C LEU A 143 13.53 6.00 16.79
N ARG A 144 13.95 6.56 17.92
CA ARG A 144 13.53 6.11 19.26
C ARG A 144 12.06 6.44 19.55
N ILE A 145 11.62 7.62 19.13
CA ILE A 145 10.21 8.02 19.21
C ILE A 145 9.37 7.06 18.35
N CYS A 146 9.77 6.83 17.10
CA CYS A 146 9.14 5.83 16.24
C CYS A 146 9.08 4.44 16.90
N GLU A 147 10.19 3.96 17.47
CA GLU A 147 10.22 2.67 18.17
C GLU A 147 9.21 2.61 19.32
N THR A 148 9.16 3.65 20.15
CA THR A 148 8.26 3.74 21.31
C THR A 148 6.80 3.74 20.89
N LEU A 149 6.49 4.54 19.86
CA LEU A 149 5.16 4.62 19.27
C LEU A 149 4.71 3.28 18.69
N VAL A 150 5.57 2.57 17.93
CA VAL A 150 5.25 1.24 17.41
C VAL A 150 5.02 0.24 18.55
N ARG A 151 5.84 0.26 19.61
CA ARG A 151 5.69 -0.65 20.76
C ARG A 151 4.41 -0.46 21.55
N SER A 152 3.78 0.70 21.47
CA SER A 152 2.46 0.93 22.07
C SER A 152 1.37 0.04 21.46
N ASN A 153 1.55 -0.45 20.23
CA ASN A 153 0.55 -1.15 19.41
C ASN A 153 -0.77 -0.38 19.23
N ALA A 154 -0.77 0.93 19.47
CA ALA A 154 -1.97 1.76 19.39
C ALA A 154 -2.12 2.47 18.03
N LEU A 155 -1.03 2.57 17.26
CA LEU A 155 -0.98 3.39 16.05
C LEU A 155 -1.14 2.55 14.78
N ASP A 156 -2.01 3.02 13.89
CA ASP A 156 -2.27 2.45 12.58
C ASP A 156 -1.22 2.87 11.56
N VAL A 157 -0.78 4.12 11.62
CA VAL A 157 0.21 4.69 10.71
C VAL A 157 1.17 5.63 11.43
N ILE A 158 2.46 5.53 11.08
CA ILE A 158 3.50 6.47 11.52
C ILE A 158 4.25 6.94 10.28
N VAL A 159 4.31 8.25 10.07
CA VAL A 159 5.06 8.88 8.98
C VAL A 159 6.33 9.51 9.56
N ILE A 160 7.46 9.32 8.88
CA ILE A 160 8.74 9.96 9.20
C ILE A 160 9.14 10.80 7.98
N ASP A 161 9.07 12.12 8.14
CA ASP A 161 9.32 13.10 7.08
C ASP A 161 10.53 13.98 7.45
N SER A 162 11.74 13.74 6.96
CA SER A 162 12.17 12.70 6.01
C SER A 162 13.45 12.01 6.43
N VAL A 163 13.78 10.90 5.77
CA VAL A 163 15.04 10.16 6.00
C VAL A 163 16.26 11.03 5.73
N ALA A 164 16.20 11.94 4.76
CA ALA A 164 17.31 12.81 4.41
C ALA A 164 17.72 13.70 5.61
N ALA A 165 16.76 14.11 6.43
CA ALA A 165 16.94 14.95 7.61
C ALA A 165 17.28 14.18 8.90
N LEU A 166 17.38 12.84 8.86
CA LEU A 166 17.80 12.05 10.03
C LEU A 166 19.31 12.17 10.27
N VAL A 167 19.74 13.36 10.72
CA VAL A 167 21.13 13.69 11.03
C VAL A 167 21.51 13.12 12.39
N THR A 168 22.70 12.54 12.52
CA THR A 168 23.14 11.95 13.80
C THR A 168 23.54 13.04 14.80
N ARG A 169 23.43 12.78 16.11
CA ARG A 169 23.89 13.74 17.13
C ARG A 169 25.34 14.15 16.95
N GLN A 170 26.21 13.18 16.64
CA GLN A 170 27.62 13.43 16.37
C GLN A 170 27.82 14.43 15.22
N GLU A 171 26.97 14.38 14.20
CA GLU A 171 27.03 15.28 13.04
C GLU A 171 26.43 16.66 13.34
N LEU A 172 25.44 16.75 14.24
CA LEU A 172 24.87 18.02 14.70
C LEU A 172 25.80 18.77 15.67
N GLU A 173 26.55 18.04 16.50
CA GLU A 173 27.52 18.60 17.46
C GLU A 173 28.88 18.91 16.83
N GLY A 174 29.15 18.36 15.64
CA GLY A 174 30.38 18.60 14.88
C GLY A 174 30.39 19.96 14.17
N GLU A 175 31.53 20.32 13.60
CA GLU A 175 31.68 21.54 12.82
C GLU A 175 31.26 21.33 11.35
N ILE A 176 30.82 22.40 10.69
CA ILE A 176 30.51 22.36 9.25
C ILE A 176 31.79 22.03 8.48
N GLY A 177 31.81 20.85 7.84
CA GLY A 177 32.96 20.35 7.10
C GLY A 177 33.57 19.07 7.70
N ASP A 178 33.16 18.68 8.91
CA ASP A 178 33.60 17.44 9.53
C ASP A 178 33.15 16.21 8.72
N ALA A 179 34.07 15.26 8.57
CA ALA A 179 33.83 14.05 7.79
C ALA A 179 33.04 13.01 8.62
N THR A 180 31.72 13.00 8.49
CA THR A 180 30.80 12.04 9.15
C THR A 180 30.34 10.92 8.21
N VAL A 181 31.28 10.37 7.43
CA VAL A 181 30.98 9.45 6.32
C VAL A 181 30.18 8.23 6.79
N GLY A 182 28.96 8.11 6.27
CA GLY A 182 28.07 6.96 6.46
C GLY A 182 27.41 6.86 7.83
N ALA A 183 27.46 7.90 8.68
CA ALA A 183 26.83 7.90 10.00
C ALA A 183 25.32 7.62 9.91
N GLN A 184 24.60 8.37 9.07
CA GLN A 184 23.16 8.16 8.83
C GLN A 184 22.84 6.74 8.31
N ALA A 185 23.66 6.19 7.41
CA ALA A 185 23.44 4.84 6.87
C ALA A 185 23.60 3.75 7.94
N ARG A 186 24.56 3.91 8.86
CA ARG A 186 24.74 3.00 10.02
C ARG A 186 23.57 3.10 10.99
N LEU A 187 23.12 4.33 11.30
CA LEU A 187 21.95 4.58 12.14
C LEU A 187 20.70 3.90 11.57
N MET A 188 20.39 4.13 10.29
CA MET A 188 19.23 3.51 9.62
C MET A 188 19.31 1.98 9.62
N SER A 189 20.50 1.41 9.39
CA SER A 189 20.70 -0.04 9.39
C SER A 189 20.45 -0.66 10.76
N ALA A 190 20.92 -0.01 11.83
CA ALA A 190 20.70 -0.46 13.20
C ALA A 190 19.22 -0.35 13.61
N ALA A 191 18.60 0.79 13.31
CA ALA A 191 17.20 1.04 13.64
C ALA A 191 16.24 0.10 12.91
N LEU A 192 16.34 -0.01 11.58
CA LEU A 192 15.42 -0.84 10.79
C LEU A 192 15.51 -2.32 11.12
N ARG A 193 16.69 -2.82 11.50
CA ARG A 193 16.87 -4.20 11.99
C ARG A 193 16.00 -4.49 13.22
N LYS A 194 15.85 -3.52 14.11
CA LYS A 194 15.02 -3.62 15.33
C LYS A 194 13.55 -3.33 15.03
N LEU A 195 13.28 -2.28 14.25
CA LEU A 195 11.93 -1.80 13.95
C LEU A 195 11.11 -2.81 13.15
N THR A 196 11.71 -3.52 12.19
CA THR A 196 10.95 -4.39 11.26
C THR A 196 10.10 -5.44 11.98
N ALA A 197 10.66 -6.12 12.98
CA ALA A 197 9.95 -7.16 13.73
C ALA A 197 8.81 -6.57 14.58
N ILE A 198 9.06 -5.44 15.25
CA ILE A 198 8.05 -4.81 16.10
C ILE A 198 6.93 -4.16 15.28
N ILE A 199 7.24 -3.57 14.12
CA ILE A 199 6.26 -3.00 13.19
C ILE A 199 5.31 -4.10 12.73
N SER A 200 5.84 -5.26 12.34
CA SER A 200 5.03 -6.41 11.93
C SER A 200 4.10 -6.90 13.03
N LYS A 201 4.57 -6.94 14.28
CA LYS A 201 3.75 -7.36 15.43
C LYS A 201 2.67 -6.33 15.78
N ALA A 202 2.99 -5.04 15.71
CA ALA A 202 2.08 -3.94 16.02
C ALA A 202 1.01 -3.70 14.95
N ARG A 203 1.19 -4.26 13.74
CA ARG A 203 0.35 -3.97 12.57
C ARG A 203 0.28 -2.47 12.22
N THR A 204 1.32 -1.71 12.57
CA THR A 204 1.47 -0.30 12.19
C THR A 204 2.06 -0.18 10.79
N CYS A 205 1.50 0.68 9.94
CA CYS A 205 2.13 1.06 8.66
C CYS A 205 3.16 2.17 8.93
N CYS A 206 4.46 1.88 8.75
CA CYS A 206 5.50 2.88 8.91
C CYS A 206 5.94 3.42 7.55
N VAL A 207 5.66 4.69 7.28
CA VAL A 207 6.01 5.36 6.02
C VAL A 207 7.22 6.26 6.25
N PHE A 208 8.26 6.05 5.46
CA PHE A 208 9.43 6.92 5.41
C PHE A 208 9.37 7.72 4.12
N THR A 209 9.37 9.05 4.20
CA THR A 209 9.61 9.86 3.02
C THR A 209 11.11 9.97 2.77
N ASN A 210 11.50 10.11 1.51
CA ASN A 210 12.90 10.29 1.17
C ASN A 210 13.08 11.22 -0.04
N GLN A 211 14.25 11.83 -0.11
CA GLN A 211 14.62 12.69 -1.24
C GLN A 211 15.43 11.89 -2.26
N ILE A 212 15.58 12.45 -3.46
CA ILE A 212 16.51 11.95 -4.46
C ILE A 212 17.84 12.68 -4.31
N ARG A 213 18.93 11.95 -4.49
CA ARG A 213 20.30 12.45 -4.65
C ARG A 213 20.91 11.78 -5.87
N GLU A 214 21.96 12.37 -6.43
CA GLU A 214 22.71 11.75 -7.52
C GLU A 214 24.03 11.19 -7.00
N LYS A 215 24.43 10.02 -7.52
CA LYS A 215 25.76 9.48 -7.28
C LYS A 215 26.75 10.09 -8.26
N VAL A 216 27.73 10.81 -7.72
CA VAL A 216 28.86 11.34 -8.50
C VAL A 216 29.62 10.18 -9.16
N GLY A 217 29.97 10.34 -10.44
CA GLY A 217 30.82 9.40 -11.18
C GLY A 217 30.10 8.28 -11.94
N ILE A 218 28.75 8.28 -11.99
CA ILE A 218 28.00 7.35 -12.84
C ILE A 218 27.81 7.96 -14.23
N MET A 219 28.54 7.44 -15.23
CA MET A 219 28.41 7.86 -16.64
C MET A 219 27.40 7.01 -17.45
N PHE A 220 27.00 5.84 -16.95
CA PHE A 220 26.04 4.94 -17.61
C PHE A 220 25.01 4.41 -16.60
N GLY A 221 23.73 4.42 -16.98
CA GLY A 221 22.61 3.97 -16.15
C GLY A 221 21.92 5.11 -15.39
N ASN A 222 21.10 4.76 -14.39
CA ASN A 222 20.41 5.75 -13.56
C ASN A 222 21.32 6.24 -12.41
N PRO A 223 21.71 7.52 -12.35
CA PRO A 223 22.55 8.07 -11.29
C PRO A 223 21.80 8.29 -9.97
N GLU A 224 20.47 8.25 -9.98
CA GLU A 224 19.64 8.55 -8.82
C GLU A 224 19.80 7.52 -7.69
N THR A 225 19.85 8.03 -6.47
CA THR A 225 19.87 7.26 -5.23
C THR A 225 19.03 7.97 -4.16
N THR A 226 18.79 7.28 -3.05
CA THR A 226 18.12 7.84 -1.89
C THR A 226 19.08 7.90 -0.69
N PRO A 227 19.00 8.94 0.17
CA PRO A 227 19.69 9.03 1.45
C PRO A 227 19.40 7.87 2.42
N GLY A 228 20.20 7.75 3.49
CA GLY A 228 20.02 6.71 4.52
C GLY A 228 20.63 5.35 4.19
N GLY A 229 21.45 5.24 3.13
CA GLY A 229 22.12 4.01 2.73
C GLY A 229 21.18 3.00 2.05
N LYS A 230 21.54 1.71 2.07
CA LYS A 230 20.76 0.65 1.39
C LYS A 230 19.70 -0.01 2.28
N ALA A 231 19.76 0.16 3.59
CA ALA A 231 18.92 -0.59 4.54
C ALA A 231 17.43 -0.41 4.25
N LEU A 232 16.96 0.84 4.13
CA LEU A 232 15.55 1.13 3.86
C LEU A 232 15.06 0.47 2.57
N LYS A 233 15.90 0.47 1.51
CA LYS A 233 15.58 -0.21 0.25
C LYS A 233 15.32 -1.70 0.41
N PHE A 234 15.99 -2.38 1.35
CA PHE A 234 15.80 -3.81 1.62
C PHE A 234 14.61 -4.10 2.54
N TYR A 235 14.48 -3.31 3.62
CA TYR A 235 13.44 -3.50 4.63
C TYR A 235 12.06 -3.03 4.17
N ALA A 236 11.97 -1.99 3.34
CA ALA A 236 10.70 -1.54 2.77
C ALA A 236 10.01 -2.68 2.00
N SER A 237 8.75 -2.94 2.32
CA SER A 237 7.91 -3.89 1.57
C SER A 237 7.39 -3.27 0.29
N VAL A 238 7.09 -1.98 0.33
CA VAL A 238 6.66 -1.19 -0.82
C VAL A 238 7.58 0.03 -0.95
N ARG A 239 8.02 0.34 -2.15
CA ARG A 239 8.73 1.58 -2.47
C ARG A 239 8.01 2.29 -3.61
N VAL A 240 7.66 3.55 -3.37
CA VAL A 240 6.90 4.41 -4.29
C VAL A 240 7.81 5.53 -4.77
N ASP A 241 8.04 5.62 -6.07
CA ASP A 241 8.68 6.76 -6.74
C ASP A 241 7.58 7.71 -7.19
N ILE A 242 7.50 8.90 -6.60
CA ILE A 242 6.50 9.92 -6.92
C ILE A 242 7.14 11.10 -7.65
N ARG A 243 6.54 11.50 -8.78
CA ARG A 243 7.05 12.58 -9.63
C ARG A 243 5.93 13.46 -10.15
N ARG A 244 6.18 14.77 -10.18
CA ARG A 244 5.39 15.72 -10.96
C ARG A 244 5.71 15.51 -12.45
N ILE A 245 4.70 15.28 -13.27
CA ILE A 245 4.85 15.09 -14.73
C ILE A 245 4.27 16.25 -15.54
N GLY A 246 3.45 17.12 -14.92
CA GLY A 246 2.89 18.29 -15.59
C GLY A 246 2.23 19.27 -14.64
N ALA A 247 1.87 20.46 -15.16
CA ALA A 247 1.06 21.44 -14.47
C ALA A 247 -0.41 21.33 -14.92
N ILE A 248 -1.34 21.42 -13.99
CA ILE A 248 -2.77 21.56 -14.27
C ILE A 248 -3.10 23.05 -14.20
N LYS A 249 -3.66 23.58 -15.29
CA LYS A 249 -4.00 24.99 -15.42
C LYS A 249 -5.51 25.15 -15.58
N THR A 250 -6.08 26.16 -14.93
CA THR A 250 -7.45 26.60 -15.18
C THR A 250 -7.53 27.42 -16.47
N SER A 251 -8.77 27.72 -16.91
CA SER A 251 -9.04 28.41 -18.18
C SER A 251 -8.43 29.83 -18.27
N ASP A 252 -8.19 30.47 -17.13
CA ASP A 252 -7.51 31.76 -16.97
C ASP A 252 -5.96 31.65 -16.99
N GLY A 253 -5.41 30.43 -17.09
CA GLY A 253 -3.98 30.16 -17.14
C GLY A 253 -3.29 29.97 -15.79
N THR A 254 -4.01 30.17 -14.68
CA THR A 254 -3.51 29.97 -13.32
C THR A 254 -3.21 28.48 -13.07
N VAL A 255 -2.06 28.17 -12.46
CA VAL A 255 -1.70 26.78 -12.10
C VAL A 255 -2.46 26.39 -10.83
N SER A 256 -3.43 25.48 -10.97
CA SER A 256 -4.29 25.01 -9.87
C SER A 256 -3.84 23.69 -9.26
N GLY A 257 -2.91 22.99 -9.91
CA GLY A 257 -2.37 21.74 -9.42
C GLY A 257 -1.28 21.16 -10.29
N ASN A 258 -0.92 19.92 -10.00
CA ASN A 258 0.10 19.14 -10.67
C ASN A 258 -0.49 17.81 -11.14
N ARG A 259 -0.17 17.44 -12.39
CA ARG A 259 -0.33 16.05 -12.82
C ARG A 259 0.84 15.28 -12.23
N THR A 260 0.54 14.25 -11.47
CA THR A 260 1.53 13.49 -10.69
C THR A 260 1.46 12.02 -11.08
N LYS A 261 2.62 11.38 -11.08
CA LYS A 261 2.79 9.96 -11.36
C LYS A 261 3.46 9.28 -10.17
N VAL A 262 2.92 8.14 -9.77
CA VAL A 262 3.58 7.22 -8.84
C VAL A 262 3.96 5.93 -9.57
N LYS A 263 5.15 5.42 -9.28
CA LYS A 263 5.63 4.12 -9.76
C LYS A 263 5.99 3.24 -8.57
N ILE A 264 5.44 2.04 -8.54
CA ILE A 264 5.71 1.07 -7.48
C ILE A 264 7.00 0.31 -7.81
N VAL A 265 8.15 0.91 -7.53
CA VAL A 265 9.47 0.36 -7.91
C VAL A 265 9.87 -0.88 -7.10
N LYS A 266 9.17 -1.17 -6.00
CA LYS A 266 9.29 -2.41 -5.23
C LYS A 266 7.95 -2.73 -4.58
N ASN A 267 7.54 -3.99 -4.66
CA ASN A 267 6.36 -4.50 -3.98
C ASN A 267 6.61 -5.96 -3.58
N LYS A 268 6.50 -6.28 -2.28
CA LYS A 268 6.63 -7.65 -1.74
C LYS A 268 5.27 -8.35 -1.60
N LEU A 269 4.18 -7.68 -1.93
CA LEU A 269 2.81 -8.13 -1.62
C LEU A 269 1.97 -8.33 -2.87
N ALA A 270 2.29 -7.62 -3.95
CA ALA A 270 1.70 -7.76 -5.27
C ALA A 270 2.79 -7.51 -6.35
N PRO A 271 2.50 -7.71 -7.64
CA PRO A 271 3.46 -7.43 -8.70
C PRO A 271 4.01 -5.99 -8.65
N PRO A 272 5.33 -5.79 -8.74
CA PRO A 272 5.94 -4.46 -8.80
C PRO A 272 5.86 -3.85 -10.20
N TYR A 273 6.34 -2.61 -10.32
CA TYR A 273 6.49 -1.82 -11.56
C TYR A 273 5.20 -1.33 -12.20
N THR A 274 4.10 -1.43 -11.48
CA THR A 274 2.85 -0.73 -11.77
C THR A 274 3.01 0.79 -11.59
N GLU A 275 2.16 1.53 -12.28
CA GLU A 275 2.17 2.99 -12.29
C GLU A 275 0.74 3.53 -12.15
N ALA A 276 0.60 4.70 -11.55
CA ALA A 276 -0.66 5.43 -11.50
C ALA A 276 -0.42 6.91 -11.74
N GLU A 277 -1.27 7.53 -12.55
CA GLU A 277 -1.25 8.97 -12.82
C GLU A 277 -2.53 9.61 -12.29
N PHE A 278 -2.38 10.71 -11.57
CA PHE A 278 -3.49 11.37 -10.91
C PHE A 278 -3.27 12.88 -10.81
N ASP A 279 -4.35 13.59 -10.49
CA ASP A 279 -4.34 15.03 -10.30
C ASP A 279 -4.08 15.34 -8.82
N LEU A 280 -3.03 16.10 -8.53
CA LEU A 280 -2.72 16.64 -7.20
C LEU A 280 -3.02 18.14 -7.22
N MET A 281 -4.14 18.53 -6.63
CA MET A 281 -4.62 19.90 -6.58
C MET A 281 -4.14 20.59 -5.30
N TYR A 282 -3.79 21.87 -5.39
CA TYR A 282 -3.22 22.58 -4.23
C TYR A 282 -4.22 22.84 -3.09
N ASN A 283 -5.50 22.80 -3.40
CA ASN A 283 -6.60 23.16 -2.51
C ASN A 283 -7.41 21.95 -2.02
N GLU A 284 -7.34 20.79 -2.70
CA GLU A 284 -8.05 19.55 -2.31
C GLU A 284 -7.13 18.34 -2.11
N GLY A 285 -5.86 18.40 -2.52
CA GLY A 285 -4.95 17.25 -2.47
C GLY A 285 -5.12 16.31 -3.66
N ILE A 286 -5.02 15.00 -3.40
CA ILE A 286 -5.14 13.97 -4.44
C ILE A 286 -6.60 13.85 -4.86
N SER A 287 -6.91 14.14 -6.12
CA SER A 287 -8.28 14.19 -6.63
C SER A 287 -8.84 12.78 -6.87
N GLY A 288 -9.67 12.29 -5.96
CA GLY A 288 -10.38 11.01 -6.12
C GLY A 288 -11.34 11.01 -7.32
N VAL A 289 -12.02 12.13 -7.58
CA VAL A 289 -12.96 12.28 -8.70
C VAL A 289 -12.22 12.21 -10.04
N GLY A 290 -11.06 12.86 -10.15
CA GLY A 290 -10.25 12.82 -11.37
C GLY A 290 -9.81 11.40 -11.72
N SER A 291 -9.43 10.61 -10.71
CA SER A 291 -9.04 9.21 -10.87
C SER A 291 -10.22 8.28 -11.16
N LEU A 292 -11.39 8.52 -10.56
CA LEU A 292 -12.60 7.80 -10.91
C LEU A 292 -12.98 8.03 -12.38
N LEU A 293 -12.91 9.29 -12.84
CA LEU A 293 -13.15 9.66 -14.23
C LEU A 293 -12.17 8.96 -15.18
N ASP A 294 -10.87 8.97 -14.87
CA ASP A 294 -9.85 8.30 -15.69
C ASP A 294 -10.12 6.79 -15.81
N LEU A 295 -10.44 6.12 -14.70
CA LEU A 295 -10.79 4.69 -14.70
C LEU A 295 -12.10 4.38 -15.42
N ALA A 296 -13.11 5.23 -15.24
CA ALA A 296 -14.39 5.05 -15.90
C ALA A 296 -14.28 5.22 -17.42
N LEU A 297 -13.38 6.08 -17.90
CA LEU A 297 -13.03 6.18 -19.32
C LEU A 297 -12.22 4.97 -19.80
N GLU A 298 -11.26 4.47 -19.00
CA GLU A 298 -10.48 3.27 -19.34
C GLU A 298 -11.35 2.02 -19.50
N PHE A 299 -12.38 1.87 -18.65
CA PHE A 299 -13.30 0.72 -18.69
C PHE A 299 -14.54 0.92 -19.56
N ASP A 300 -14.57 1.97 -20.39
CA ASP A 300 -15.70 2.31 -21.26
C ASP A 300 -17.05 2.50 -20.53
N ILE A 301 -17.02 2.74 -19.21
CA ILE A 301 -18.20 3.08 -18.40
C ILE A 301 -18.67 4.50 -18.75
N LEU A 302 -17.72 5.42 -18.85
CA LEU A 302 -17.91 6.73 -19.44
C LEU A 302 -17.38 6.69 -20.87
N GLN A 303 -18.16 7.23 -21.81
CA GLN A 303 -17.81 7.23 -23.22
C GLN A 303 -17.43 8.63 -23.67
N LYS A 304 -16.27 8.76 -24.32
CA LYS A 304 -15.81 10.03 -24.88
C LYS A 304 -16.05 10.08 -26.39
N ARG A 305 -16.85 11.04 -26.86
CA ARG A 305 -17.08 11.33 -28.28
C ARG A 305 -16.61 12.76 -28.58
N GLY A 306 -15.43 12.88 -29.19
CA GLY A 306 -14.77 14.17 -29.36
C GLY A 306 -14.41 14.80 -28.01
N SER A 307 -14.97 15.97 -27.72
CA SER A 307 -14.83 16.64 -26.41
C SER A 307 -15.95 16.30 -25.43
N TRP A 308 -17.01 15.61 -25.85
CA TRP A 308 -18.15 15.27 -24.99
C TRP A 308 -17.93 13.94 -24.27
N ILE A 309 -18.30 13.90 -22.99
CA ILE A 309 -18.30 12.70 -22.15
C ILE A 309 -19.75 12.35 -21.81
N SER A 310 -20.14 11.10 -22.04
CA SER A 310 -21.49 10.60 -21.77
C SER A 310 -21.48 9.38 -20.85
N TYR A 311 -22.55 9.23 -20.07
CA TYR A 311 -22.82 8.06 -19.23
C TYR A 311 -24.16 7.45 -19.65
N LYS A 312 -24.18 6.14 -19.94
CA LYS A 312 -25.40 5.41 -20.37
C LYS A 312 -26.19 6.10 -21.51
N GLY A 313 -25.49 6.75 -22.44
CA GLY A 313 -26.09 7.47 -23.57
C GLY A 313 -26.47 8.93 -23.30
N THR A 314 -26.51 9.37 -22.04
CA THR A 314 -26.76 10.76 -21.66
C THR A 314 -25.47 11.56 -21.67
N GLN A 315 -25.45 12.73 -22.31
CA GLN A 315 -24.30 13.64 -22.27
C GLN A 315 -24.17 14.26 -20.88
N LEU A 316 -23.01 14.07 -20.24
CA LEU A 316 -22.74 14.63 -18.92
C LEU A 316 -22.12 16.02 -19.03
N ALA A 317 -21.03 16.14 -19.79
CA ALA A 317 -20.26 17.37 -19.86
C ALA A 317 -19.33 17.39 -21.07
N GLN A 318 -18.89 18.59 -21.42
CA GLN A 318 -17.85 18.81 -22.42
C GLN A 318 -16.50 19.05 -21.76
N GLY A 319 -15.56 18.13 -21.98
CA GLY A 319 -14.21 18.18 -21.44
C GLY A 319 -14.07 17.55 -20.05
N ARG A 320 -12.81 17.34 -19.65
CA ARG A 320 -12.45 16.64 -18.40
C ARG A 320 -12.87 17.43 -17.16
N ASP A 321 -12.60 18.74 -17.14
CA ASP A 321 -12.87 19.56 -15.95
C ASP A 321 -14.36 19.72 -15.68
N ALA A 322 -15.17 19.98 -16.70
CA ALA A 322 -16.62 20.04 -16.54
C ALA A 322 -17.21 18.69 -16.10
N CYS A 323 -16.65 17.57 -16.54
CA CYS A 323 -17.09 16.24 -16.10
C CYS A 323 -16.73 15.97 -14.63
N LYS A 324 -15.56 16.42 -14.16
CA LYS A 324 -15.22 16.38 -12.72
C LYS A 324 -16.22 17.17 -11.89
N GLU A 325 -16.61 18.36 -12.33
CA GLU A 325 -17.61 19.17 -11.62
C GLU A 325 -18.99 18.51 -11.64
N ALA A 326 -19.40 17.91 -12.76
CA ALA A 326 -20.66 17.15 -12.83
C ALA A 326 -20.67 15.96 -11.85
N LEU A 327 -19.58 15.19 -11.79
CA LEU A 327 -19.43 14.07 -10.84
C LEU A 327 -19.36 14.54 -9.37
N LYS A 328 -18.76 15.70 -9.11
CA LYS A 328 -18.74 16.29 -7.76
C LYS A 328 -20.12 16.82 -7.34
N GLY A 329 -20.88 17.37 -8.27
CA GLY A 329 -22.19 17.96 -8.03
C GLY A 329 -23.32 16.95 -7.83
N ASP A 330 -23.17 15.72 -8.35
CA ASP A 330 -24.17 14.65 -8.24
C ASP A 330 -23.60 13.42 -7.52
N ALA A 331 -23.92 13.31 -6.23
CA ALA A 331 -23.49 12.19 -5.39
C ALA A 331 -24.08 10.84 -5.83
N THR A 332 -25.25 10.83 -6.48
CA THR A 332 -25.90 9.60 -6.95
C THR A 332 -25.13 9.07 -8.16
N LEU A 333 -24.85 9.94 -9.12
CA LEU A 333 -24.05 9.60 -10.29
C LEU A 333 -22.63 9.16 -9.89
N TYR A 334 -22.01 9.87 -8.94
CA TYR A 334 -20.68 9.50 -8.43
C TYR A 334 -20.67 8.06 -7.89
N ALA A 335 -21.61 7.73 -6.99
CA ALA A 335 -21.71 6.41 -6.39
C ALA A 335 -21.97 5.32 -7.44
N GLU A 336 -22.83 5.60 -8.42
CA GLU A 336 -23.15 4.66 -9.49
C GLU A 336 -21.93 4.34 -10.37
N VAL A 337 -21.18 5.37 -10.77
CA VAL A 337 -19.93 5.21 -11.55
C VAL A 337 -18.86 4.52 -10.70
N GLU A 338 -18.74 4.87 -9.42
CA GLU A 338 -17.78 4.25 -8.50
C GLU A 338 -18.03 2.74 -8.33
N VAL A 339 -19.29 2.32 -8.16
CA VAL A 339 -19.66 0.90 -8.07
C VAL A 339 -19.30 0.16 -9.36
N ALA A 340 -19.68 0.70 -10.52
CA ALA A 340 -19.36 0.09 -11.81
C ALA A 340 -17.85 -0.05 -12.05
N VAL A 341 -17.05 0.96 -11.67
CA VAL A 341 -15.59 0.90 -11.77
C VAL A 341 -15.01 -0.17 -10.83
N LYS A 342 -15.50 -0.25 -9.58
CA LYS A 342 -15.04 -1.26 -8.62
C LYS A 342 -15.37 -2.68 -9.07
N GLU A 343 -16.54 -2.91 -9.66
CA GLU A 343 -16.92 -4.21 -10.23
C GLU A 343 -15.96 -4.61 -11.35
N LYS A 344 -15.66 -3.69 -12.29
CA LYS A 344 -14.69 -3.94 -13.37
C LYS A 344 -13.27 -4.21 -12.86
N LEU A 345 -12.86 -3.52 -11.80
CA LEU A 345 -11.56 -3.78 -11.14
C LEU A 345 -11.53 -5.18 -10.50
N ALA A 346 -12.61 -5.61 -9.86
CA ALA A 346 -12.70 -6.94 -9.26
C ALA A 346 -12.66 -8.05 -10.33
N GLU A 347 -13.35 -7.87 -11.45
CA GLU A 347 -13.30 -8.77 -12.62
C GLU A 347 -11.87 -8.90 -13.16
N LYS A 348 -11.18 -7.77 -13.38
CA LYS A 348 -9.80 -7.73 -13.90
C LYS A 348 -8.80 -8.40 -12.96
N ASN A 349 -9.02 -8.32 -11.65
CA ASN A 349 -8.16 -8.91 -10.63
C ASN A 349 -8.46 -10.40 -10.35
N GLY A 350 -9.44 -11.00 -11.04
CA GLY A 350 -9.81 -12.40 -10.85
C GLY A 350 -10.52 -12.69 -9.52
N THR A 351 -11.01 -11.66 -8.83
CA THR A 351 -11.72 -11.78 -7.54
C THR A 351 -13.22 -11.71 -7.80
N SER A 352 -13.79 -12.72 -8.47
CA SER A 352 -15.25 -12.77 -8.63
C SER A 352 -15.87 -13.09 -7.27
N THR A 353 -16.51 -12.10 -6.63
CA THR A 353 -17.48 -12.33 -5.57
C THR A 353 -18.63 -13.17 -6.14
N GLY A 354 -18.61 -14.47 -5.87
CA GLY A 354 -19.72 -15.35 -6.17
C GLY A 354 -20.96 -14.89 -5.40
N ARG A 355 -21.87 -14.18 -6.06
CA ARG A 355 -23.25 -14.06 -5.59
C ARG A 355 -23.86 -15.46 -5.69
N SER A 356 -24.02 -16.11 -4.54
CA SER A 356 -24.86 -17.30 -4.40
C SER A 356 -26.33 -16.90 -4.63
N SER A 357 -26.77 -16.88 -5.88
CA SER A 357 -28.19 -16.90 -6.22
C SER A 357 -28.65 -18.36 -6.29
N GLY A 358 -28.90 -18.98 -5.14
CA GLY A 358 -29.67 -20.21 -5.06
C GLY A 358 -31.15 -19.86 -4.98
N GLY A 359 -31.74 -19.60 -6.14
CA GLY A 359 -33.17 -19.35 -6.28
C GLY A 359 -33.98 -20.58 -5.88
N SER A 360 -35.02 -20.33 -5.08
CA SER A 360 -36.14 -21.23 -4.84
C SER A 360 -36.81 -21.62 -6.16
N GLY A 361 -36.68 -22.89 -6.53
CA GLY A 361 -37.44 -23.53 -7.61
C GLY A 361 -38.34 -24.61 -7.02
N SER A 362 -39.58 -24.23 -6.73
CA SER A 362 -40.69 -25.17 -6.53
C SER A 362 -41.06 -25.79 -7.88
N SER A 363 -40.98 -27.10 -8.00
CA SER A 363 -41.66 -27.84 -9.08
C SER A 363 -42.20 -29.15 -8.52
N SER A 364 -43.52 -29.14 -8.33
CA SER A 364 -44.40 -30.27 -8.14
C SER A 364 -44.51 -31.09 -9.43
N GLU A 365 -44.20 -32.37 -9.36
CA GLU A 365 -44.58 -33.47 -10.26
C GLU A 365 -44.30 -34.73 -9.42
N GLY A 366 -45.24 -35.62 -9.09
CA GLY A 366 -46.33 -36.16 -9.89
C GLY A 366 -46.06 -37.65 -10.01
N ASP A 367 -46.07 -38.39 -8.90
CA ASP A 367 -45.71 -39.81 -8.88
C ASP A 367 -46.98 -40.65 -9.03
N SER A 368 -47.18 -41.22 -10.22
CA SER A 368 -48.19 -42.23 -10.50
C SER A 368 -47.59 -43.40 -11.29
N ALA A 369 -47.55 -44.54 -10.58
CA ALA A 369 -47.69 -45.93 -11.05
C ALA A 369 -46.52 -46.65 -11.75
N GLY A 370 -46.14 -47.80 -11.15
CA GLY A 370 -45.82 -49.03 -11.89
C GLY A 370 -44.66 -49.88 -11.35
N GLU A 371 -44.88 -50.66 -10.29
CA GLU A 371 -44.96 -52.15 -10.25
C GLU A 371 -44.93 -52.68 -8.81
#